data_AF-A0A243SAG8-F1
#
_entry.id   AF-A0A243SAG8-F1
#
_cell.length_a   1.000
_cell.length_b   1.000
_cell.length_c   1.000
_cell.angle_alpha   90.00
_cell.angle_beta   90.00
_cell.angle_gamma   90.00
#
_symmetry.space_group_name_H-M   'P 1'
#
loop_
_entity.id
_entity.type
_entity.pdbx_description
1 polymer ?
#
loop_
_entity_poly.entity_id
_entity_poly.type
_entity_poly.pdbx_seq_one_letter_code
_entity_poly.pdbx_strand_id
1 'polypeptide(L)'
;MFVTVSVTDDSAGEADGEVTVRRYPAARQHGHGPHIASAHLAADRDDPDRRWPRTADVLLVPRGRTAARPEDDPWCAYAAESSGCGLLAAETEEGGCLALLPDGGRVRVSWRERPAWAAFPLAASAVYAWTVREHTVGTARARPTRSERIVVRAGDLPDPGLLDLAYV
;
A
#
# COMPACT_ATOMS: atom_id res chain seq x y z
N MET A 1 -6.99 2.81 10.65
CA MET A 1 -8.06 2.12 9.89
C MET A 1 -7.56 0.73 9.50
N PHE A 2 -8.31 -0.35 9.75
CA PHE A 2 -7.85 -1.71 9.39
C PHE A 2 -8.31 -2.10 8.00
N VAL A 3 -7.39 -2.48 7.13
CA VAL A 3 -7.65 -2.92 5.77
C VAL A 3 -7.28 -4.40 5.70
N THR A 4 -8.19 -5.24 5.19
CA THR A 4 -7.84 -6.65 4.92
C THR A 4 -7.50 -6.78 3.46
N VAL A 5 -6.40 -7.43 3.12
CA VAL A 5 -6.03 -7.63 1.73
C VAL A 5 -5.68 -9.08 1.43
N SER A 6 -6.41 -9.74 0.54
CA SER A 6 -6.07 -11.08 0.04
C SER A 6 -5.48 -10.99 -1.35
N VAL A 7 -4.40 -11.73 -1.61
CA VAL A 7 -3.74 -11.74 -2.91
C VAL A 7 -3.98 -13.09 -3.60
N THR A 8 -4.46 -13.07 -4.84
CA THR A 8 -4.73 -14.24 -5.68
C THR A 8 -3.79 -14.24 -6.90
N ASP A 9 -3.33 -15.42 -7.30
CA ASP A 9 -2.57 -15.63 -8.54
C ASP A 9 -3.53 -16.23 -9.57
N ASP A 10 -3.94 -15.45 -10.56
CA ASP A 10 -4.83 -15.92 -11.62
C ASP A 10 -4.03 -16.00 -12.92
N SER A 11 -3.28 -17.09 -13.07
CA SER A 11 -2.40 -17.29 -14.20
C SER A 11 -3.19 -17.69 -15.46
N ALA A 12 -3.72 -16.71 -16.19
CA ALA A 12 -4.03 -16.83 -17.62
C ALA A 12 -4.15 -15.46 -18.33
N GLY A 13 -3.01 -14.81 -18.59
CA GLY A 13 -2.83 -13.93 -19.77
C GLY A 13 -2.83 -12.41 -19.57
N GLU A 14 -3.38 -11.85 -18.49
CA GLU A 14 -3.40 -10.40 -18.22
C GLU A 14 -3.34 -10.13 -16.70
N ALA A 15 -2.52 -9.13 -16.30
CA ALA A 15 -2.11 -8.76 -14.93
C ALA A 15 -1.24 -9.79 -14.20
N ASP A 16 -0.22 -9.33 -13.47
CA ASP A 16 0.75 -10.18 -12.75
C ASP A 16 0.17 -10.76 -11.45
N GLY A 17 -1.00 -10.28 -11.03
CA GLY A 17 -1.81 -10.87 -9.98
C GLY A 17 -3.01 -10.01 -9.58
N GLU A 18 -3.79 -10.51 -8.64
CA GLU A 18 -5.00 -9.85 -8.13
C GLU A 18 -4.90 -9.63 -6.62
N VAL A 19 -5.42 -8.49 -6.17
CA VAL A 19 -5.42 -8.02 -4.79
C VAL A 19 -6.84 -7.59 -4.40
N THR A 20 -7.44 -8.26 -3.43
CA THR A 20 -8.77 -7.93 -2.91
C THR A 20 -8.65 -7.25 -1.55
N VAL A 21 -9.06 -5.98 -1.49
CA VAL A 21 -9.11 -5.15 -0.31
C VAL A 21 -10.51 -5.18 0.32
N ARG A 22 -10.70 -5.84 1.46
CA ARG A 22 -11.98 -5.87 2.18
C ARG A 22 -12.04 -4.77 3.26
N ARG A 23 -13.22 -4.16 3.40
CA ARG A 23 -13.58 -3.11 4.38
C ARG A 23 -12.84 -1.79 4.16
N TYR A 24 -13.17 -1.09 3.07
CA TYR A 24 -12.74 0.28 2.82
C TYR A 24 -13.93 1.23 2.67
N PRO A 25 -13.94 2.41 3.32
CA PRO A 25 -13.09 2.82 4.45
C PRO A 25 -13.50 2.12 5.76
N ALA A 26 -12.57 1.53 6.52
CA ALA A 26 -12.86 0.81 7.77
C ALA A 26 -12.82 1.65 9.06
N ALA A 27 -13.74 1.32 9.99
CA ALA A 27 -13.71 1.76 11.38
C ALA A 27 -12.72 0.95 12.26
N ARG A 28 -12.33 1.49 13.42
CA ARG A 28 -11.42 0.88 14.40
C ARG A 28 -12.02 -0.43 14.97
N GLN A 29 -11.40 -1.57 14.69
CA GLN A 29 -11.75 -2.83 15.36
C GLN A 29 -11.19 -2.80 16.79
N HIS A 30 -12.06 -3.04 17.78
CA HIS A 30 -11.66 -3.21 19.17
C HIS A 30 -11.48 -4.71 19.41
N GLY A 31 -10.25 -5.23 19.37
CA GLY A 31 -10.01 -6.65 19.65
C GLY A 31 -8.54 -7.04 19.52
N HIS A 32 -8.00 -7.69 20.55
CA HIS A 32 -6.67 -8.29 20.58
C HIS A 32 -6.69 -9.63 19.82
N GLY A 33 -6.30 -9.63 18.55
CA GLY A 33 -6.02 -10.87 17.81
C GLY A 33 -6.01 -10.66 16.28
N PRO A 34 -5.11 -11.31 15.53
CA PRO A 34 -5.17 -11.35 14.08
C PRO A 34 -6.29 -12.30 13.67
N HIS A 35 -7.53 -11.81 13.62
CA HIS A 35 -8.70 -12.64 13.27
C HIS A 35 -8.84 -12.88 11.76
N ILE A 36 -7.95 -12.32 10.92
CA ILE A 36 -8.04 -12.37 9.46
C ILE A 36 -6.62 -12.41 8.87
N ALA A 37 -6.37 -13.32 7.93
CA ALA A 37 -5.10 -13.40 7.19
C ALA A 37 -4.86 -12.10 6.41
N SER A 38 -3.63 -11.58 6.48
CA SER A 38 -3.19 -10.37 5.75
C SER A 38 -4.01 -9.10 6.05
N ALA A 39 -4.46 -8.96 7.30
CA ALA A 39 -4.98 -7.69 7.79
C ALA A 39 -3.82 -6.75 8.17
N HIS A 40 -3.90 -5.50 7.74
CA HIS A 40 -2.91 -4.47 8.05
C HIS A 40 -3.57 -3.16 8.45
N LEU A 41 -2.85 -2.36 9.23
CA LEU A 41 -3.25 -1.04 9.68
C LEU A 41 -2.66 0.02 8.77
N ALA A 42 -3.54 0.79 8.12
CA ALA A 42 -3.17 2.03 7.45
C ALA A 42 -3.56 3.24 8.32
N ALA A 43 -2.65 4.20 8.45
CA ALA A 43 -2.87 5.43 9.20
C ALA A 43 -2.24 6.65 8.52
N ASP A 44 -2.85 7.82 8.71
CA ASP A 44 -2.21 9.09 8.37
C ASP A 44 -0.98 9.28 9.27
N ARG A 45 0.13 9.70 8.68
CA ARG A 45 1.38 9.99 9.40
C ARG A 45 1.16 11.07 10.48
N ASP A 46 0.31 12.03 10.20
CA ASP A 46 0.04 13.18 11.06
C ASP A 46 -1.25 13.01 11.88
N ASP A 47 -1.72 11.76 12.07
CA ASP A 47 -2.90 11.47 12.88
C ASP A 47 -2.72 12.06 14.31
N PRO A 48 -3.70 12.81 14.82
CA PRO A 48 -3.61 13.43 16.15
C PRO A 48 -3.47 12.39 17.27
N ASP A 49 -4.06 11.19 17.13
CA ASP A 49 -3.80 10.07 18.04
C ASP A 49 -2.54 9.34 17.58
N ARG A 50 -1.40 9.75 18.16
CA ARG A 50 -0.05 9.22 17.88
C ARG A 50 0.08 7.71 18.03
N ARG A 51 -0.89 7.01 18.63
CA ARG A 51 -0.90 5.54 18.69
C ARG A 51 -1.08 4.92 17.31
N TRP A 52 -1.81 5.57 16.41
CA TRP A 52 -2.07 5.07 15.07
C TRP A 52 -0.80 5.00 14.22
N PRO A 53 -0.06 6.10 13.99
CA PRO A 53 1.12 6.03 13.16
C PRO A 53 2.23 5.16 13.75
N ARG A 54 2.28 5.02 15.09
CA ARG A 54 3.24 4.13 15.78
C ARG A 54 2.97 2.63 15.60
N THR A 55 1.76 2.25 15.21
CA THR A 55 1.35 0.84 15.08
C THR A 55 0.94 0.49 13.66
N ALA A 56 1.03 1.43 12.73
CA ALA A 56 0.61 1.25 11.35
C ALA A 56 1.65 0.45 10.55
N ASP A 57 1.16 -0.52 9.80
CA ASP A 57 1.93 -1.23 8.78
C ASP A 57 2.13 -0.34 7.56
N VAL A 58 1.13 0.50 7.24
CA VAL A 58 1.13 1.45 6.13
C VAL A 58 0.92 2.87 6.63
N LEU A 59 1.89 3.73 6.38
CA LEU A 59 1.84 5.15 6.75
C LEU A 59 1.52 6.00 5.53
N LEU A 60 0.46 6.78 5.63
CA LEU A 60 -0.10 7.58 4.55
C LEU A 60 0.34 9.04 4.73
N VAL A 61 0.84 9.64 3.66
CA VAL A 61 1.17 11.07 3.62
C VAL A 61 0.36 11.72 2.50
N PRO A 62 -0.75 12.38 2.84
CA PRO A 62 -1.57 13.09 1.86
C PRO A 62 -0.80 14.18 1.12
N ARG A 63 -1.28 14.52 -0.07
CA ARG A 63 -0.67 15.54 -0.92
C ARG A 63 -0.57 16.88 -0.17
N GLY A 64 0.55 17.58 -0.36
CA GLY A 64 0.81 18.89 0.25
C GLY A 64 1.35 18.83 1.68
N ARG A 65 1.57 17.62 2.22
CA ARG A 65 2.25 17.40 3.51
C ARG A 65 3.66 16.83 3.37
N THR A 66 4.13 16.62 2.15
CA THR A 66 5.53 16.34 1.83
C THR A 66 6.26 17.64 1.49
N ALA A 67 7.58 17.72 1.70
CA ALA A 67 8.37 18.74 1.01
C ALA A 67 8.14 18.65 -0.51
N ALA A 68 8.40 19.75 -1.22
CA ALA A 68 8.09 19.95 -2.63
C ALA A 68 8.67 18.87 -3.57
N ARG A 69 9.64 18.08 -3.10
CA ARG A 69 10.11 16.87 -3.76
C ARG A 69 10.22 15.72 -2.75
N PRO A 70 9.62 14.55 -3.03
CA PRO A 70 9.77 13.35 -2.19
C PRO A 70 11.22 12.93 -1.95
N GLU A 71 12.13 13.32 -2.84
CA GLU A 71 13.58 13.11 -2.76
C GLU A 71 14.34 14.10 -1.86
N ASP A 72 13.76 15.25 -1.49
CA ASP A 72 14.46 16.37 -0.85
C ASP A 72 14.13 16.57 0.67
N ASP A 73 13.23 15.78 1.26
CA ASP A 73 12.96 15.75 2.72
C ASP A 73 13.54 14.47 3.34
N PRO A 74 13.96 14.43 4.62
CA PRO A 74 14.67 13.30 5.21
C PRO A 74 13.68 12.18 5.51
N TRP A 75 13.23 11.50 4.47
CA TRP A 75 12.55 10.23 4.53
C TRP A 75 13.41 9.17 5.23
N CYS A 76 14.74 9.33 5.16
CA CYS A 76 15.71 8.60 5.97
C CYS A 76 15.53 8.81 7.48
N ALA A 77 15.13 10.01 7.95
CA ALA A 77 14.86 10.26 9.35
C ALA A 77 13.58 9.54 9.80
N TYR A 78 12.55 9.49 8.94
CA TYR A 78 11.32 8.80 9.28
C TYR A 78 11.44 7.26 9.26
N ALA A 79 12.18 6.71 8.28
CA ALA A 79 12.51 5.28 8.25
C ALA A 79 13.37 4.88 9.47
N ALA A 80 14.21 5.79 9.98
CA ALA A 80 14.98 5.57 11.21
C ALA A 80 14.12 5.65 12.48
N GLU A 81 13.05 6.46 12.49
CA GLU A 81 12.14 6.63 13.64
C GLU A 81 11.01 5.59 13.70
N SER A 82 10.68 4.94 12.58
CA SER A 82 9.52 4.04 12.46
C SER A 82 9.94 2.57 12.49
N SER A 83 10.37 2.08 13.65
CA SER A 83 10.66 0.65 13.84
C SER A 83 9.35 -0.15 13.80
N GLY A 84 8.99 -0.70 12.65
CA GLY A 84 7.82 -1.57 12.48
C GLY A 84 6.86 -1.18 11.35
N CYS A 85 7.07 -0.03 10.70
CA CYS A 85 6.32 0.33 9.49
C CYS A 85 6.82 -0.51 8.30
N GLY A 86 5.90 -1.16 7.60
CA GLY A 86 6.21 -1.97 6.43
C GLY A 86 6.16 -1.20 5.11
N LEU A 87 5.48 -0.05 5.06
CA LEU A 87 5.40 0.80 3.87
C LEU A 87 5.00 2.24 4.22
N LEU A 88 5.71 3.21 3.65
CA LEU A 88 5.26 4.61 3.67
C LEU A 88 4.78 5.00 2.27
N ALA A 89 3.57 5.52 2.14
CA ALA A 89 2.99 5.98 0.88
C ALA A 89 2.70 7.49 0.88
N ALA A 90 3.37 8.23 -0.01
CA ALA A 90 3.04 9.62 -0.31
C ALA A 90 2.08 9.70 -1.50
N GLU A 91 0.98 10.45 -1.36
CA GLU A 91 -0.01 10.65 -2.41
C GLU A 91 0.56 11.40 -3.63
N THR A 92 0.24 10.94 -4.84
CA THR A 92 0.56 11.62 -6.11
C THR A 92 -0.66 12.33 -6.68
N GLU A 93 -0.46 13.22 -7.68
CA GLU A 93 -1.54 14.02 -8.25
C GLU A 93 -2.71 13.20 -8.83
N GLU A 94 -2.43 11.97 -9.27
CA GLU A 94 -3.38 11.10 -9.96
C GLU A 94 -4.18 10.20 -8.99
N GLY A 95 -4.04 10.39 -7.68
CA GLY A 95 -4.67 9.55 -6.65
C GLY A 95 -4.00 8.17 -6.50
N GLY A 96 -2.81 8.00 -7.06
CA GLY A 96 -1.87 6.93 -6.75
C GLY A 96 -0.91 7.34 -5.64
N CYS A 97 0.22 6.63 -5.50
CA CYS A 97 1.21 6.96 -4.49
C CYS A 97 2.65 6.65 -4.92
N LEU A 98 3.61 7.25 -4.23
CA LEU A 98 4.99 6.77 -4.16
C LEU A 98 5.13 5.99 -2.86
N ALA A 99 5.33 4.69 -2.96
CA ALA A 99 5.59 3.82 -1.83
C ALA A 99 7.10 3.68 -1.58
N LEU A 100 7.52 3.82 -0.32
CA LEU A 100 8.85 3.42 0.15
C LEU A 100 8.75 2.17 1.01
N LEU A 101 9.60 1.21 0.70
CA LEU A 101 9.79 -0.03 1.41
C LEU A 101 10.91 0.09 2.47
N PRO A 102 10.96 -0.80 3.48
CA PRO A 102 11.95 -0.74 4.56
C PRO A 102 13.40 -0.92 4.10
N ASP A 103 13.62 -1.55 2.94
CA ASP A 103 14.94 -1.73 2.32
C ASP A 103 15.40 -0.48 1.53
N GLY A 104 14.63 0.60 1.57
CA GLY A 104 14.86 1.81 0.79
C GLY A 104 14.36 1.73 -0.66
N GLY A 105 13.73 0.62 -1.05
CA GLY A 105 13.11 0.45 -2.35
C GLY A 105 11.94 1.41 -2.56
N ARG A 106 11.83 1.97 -3.76
CA ARG A 106 10.77 2.90 -4.14
C ARG A 106 9.90 2.29 -5.23
N VAL A 107 8.60 2.44 -5.10
CA VAL A 107 7.60 1.98 -6.08
C VAL A 107 6.65 3.12 -6.37
N ARG A 108 6.63 3.59 -7.61
CA ARG A 108 5.58 4.48 -8.10
C ARG A 108 4.35 3.65 -8.44
N VAL A 109 3.21 4.05 -7.91
CA VAL A 109 1.95 3.34 -8.02
C VAL A 109 0.93 4.28 -8.66
N SER A 110 0.36 3.87 -9.78
CA SER A 110 -0.61 4.66 -10.54
C SER A 110 -1.81 3.81 -10.95
N TRP A 111 -3.00 4.39 -10.89
CA TRP A 111 -4.20 3.77 -11.42
C TRP A 111 -4.22 3.90 -12.93
N ARG A 112 -4.11 2.78 -13.63
CA ARG A 112 -4.32 2.71 -15.08
C ARG A 112 -5.80 2.77 -15.42
N GLU A 113 -6.59 2.01 -14.69
CA GLU A 113 -8.05 2.05 -14.72
C GLU A 113 -8.52 2.39 -13.31
N ARG A 114 -9.13 3.57 -13.16
CA ARG A 114 -9.48 4.15 -11.86
C ARG A 114 -11.00 4.20 -11.67
N PRO A 115 -11.58 3.21 -10.98
CA PRO A 115 -12.96 3.28 -10.51
C PRO A 115 -13.19 4.46 -9.56
N ALA A 116 -14.45 4.87 -9.40
CA ALA A 116 -14.80 6.01 -8.54
C ALA A 116 -14.38 5.83 -7.06
N TRP A 117 -14.27 4.58 -6.59
CA TRP A 117 -13.83 4.25 -5.24
C TRP A 117 -12.30 4.29 -5.07
N ALA A 118 -11.54 4.29 -6.17
CA ALA A 118 -10.09 4.16 -6.14
C ALA A 118 -9.41 5.45 -5.68
N ALA A 119 -8.60 5.31 -4.64
CA ALA A 119 -7.91 6.39 -3.95
C ALA A 119 -6.52 5.92 -3.47
N PHE A 120 -5.64 6.86 -3.15
CA PHE A 120 -4.25 6.54 -2.82
C PHE A 120 -4.09 5.63 -1.58
N PRO A 121 -4.94 5.67 -0.53
CA PRO A 121 -4.79 4.74 0.59
C PRO A 121 -5.04 3.29 0.19
N LEU A 122 -5.91 3.07 -0.80
CA LEU A 122 -6.14 1.75 -1.39
C LEU A 122 -4.96 1.31 -2.24
N ALA A 123 -4.39 2.21 -3.03
CA ALA A 123 -3.19 1.92 -3.81
C ALA A 123 -2.03 1.51 -2.88
N ALA A 124 -1.80 2.27 -1.81
CA ALA A 124 -0.78 1.97 -0.80
C ALA A 124 -1.01 0.60 -0.12
N SER A 125 -2.25 0.33 0.26
CA SER A 125 -2.63 -0.94 0.88
C SER A 125 -2.46 -2.13 -0.05
N ALA A 126 -2.78 -1.96 -1.34
CA ALA A 126 -2.62 -3.00 -2.35
C ALA A 126 -1.15 -3.33 -2.57
N VAL A 127 -0.28 -2.31 -2.69
CA VAL A 127 1.17 -2.52 -2.84
C VAL A 127 1.78 -3.17 -1.62
N TYR A 128 1.39 -2.75 -0.41
CA TYR A 128 1.86 -3.40 0.81
C TYR A 128 1.54 -4.90 0.81
N ALA A 129 0.30 -5.27 0.53
CA ALA A 129 -0.11 -6.67 0.49
C ALA A 129 0.62 -7.47 -0.60
N TRP A 130 0.83 -6.87 -1.77
CA TRP A 130 1.62 -7.45 -2.85
C TRP A 130 3.06 -7.75 -2.41
N THR A 131 3.72 -6.77 -1.79
CA THR A 131 5.10 -6.95 -1.32
C THR A 131 5.21 -8.02 -0.22
N VAL A 132 4.27 -8.04 0.73
CA VAL A 132 4.23 -9.06 1.79
C VAL A 132 4.06 -10.47 1.21
N ARG A 133 3.24 -10.62 0.15
CA ARG A 133 3.11 -11.89 -0.58
C ARG A 133 4.45 -12.33 -1.14
N GLU A 134 5.14 -11.48 -1.89
CA GLU A 134 6.44 -11.83 -2.51
C GLU A 134 7.47 -12.26 -1.45
N HIS A 135 7.52 -11.56 -0.31
CA HIS A 135 8.40 -11.94 0.81
C HIS A 135 8.02 -13.29 1.44
N THR A 136 6.73 -13.64 1.49
CA THR A 136 6.25 -14.90 2.12
C THR A 136 6.51 -16.13 1.25
N VAL A 137 6.54 -15.97 -0.08
CA VAL A 137 6.75 -17.09 -1.02
C VAL A 137 8.22 -17.57 -1.04
N GLY A 138 9.14 -16.90 -0.33
CA GLY A 138 10.53 -17.33 -0.19
C GLY A 138 11.35 -17.27 -1.48
N THR A 139 10.72 -16.89 -2.59
CA THR A 139 11.41 -16.51 -3.80
C THR A 139 11.96 -15.11 -3.58
N ALA A 140 13.25 -15.02 -3.27
CA ALA A 140 14.01 -13.80 -3.52
C ALA A 140 14.03 -13.56 -5.03
N ARG A 141 12.89 -13.15 -5.61
CA ARG A 141 12.88 -12.54 -6.93
C ARG A 141 13.75 -11.30 -6.77
N ALA A 142 14.81 -11.22 -7.57
CA ALA A 142 15.60 -10.00 -7.69
C ALA A 142 14.62 -8.83 -7.84
N ARG A 143 14.85 -7.73 -7.11
CA ARG A 143 14.01 -6.51 -7.14
C ARG A 143 13.50 -6.33 -8.57
N PRO A 144 12.18 -6.42 -8.81
CA PRO A 144 11.65 -6.49 -10.16
C PRO A 144 12.17 -5.30 -10.95
N THR A 145 12.89 -5.60 -12.04
CA THR A 145 13.45 -4.62 -12.97
C THR A 145 12.39 -4.07 -13.92
N ARG A 146 11.12 -4.44 -13.71
CA ARG A 146 10.01 -4.24 -14.63
C ARG A 146 8.80 -3.68 -13.91
N SER A 147 7.99 -2.94 -14.67
CA SER A 147 6.66 -2.55 -14.23
C SER A 147 5.77 -3.77 -14.08
N GLU A 148 5.06 -3.88 -12.96
CA GLU A 148 4.10 -4.94 -12.67
C GLU A 148 2.67 -4.38 -12.72
N ARG A 149 1.69 -5.24 -12.97
CA ARG A 149 0.27 -4.86 -12.97
C ARG A 149 -0.54 -5.67 -12.01
N ILE A 150 -1.36 -5.00 -11.20
CA ILE A 150 -2.18 -5.64 -10.18
C ILE A 150 -3.63 -5.23 -10.35
N VAL A 151 -4.52 -6.21 -10.44
CA VAL A 151 -5.96 -5.98 -10.36
C VAL A 151 -6.34 -5.76 -8.90
N VAL A 152 -7.05 -4.68 -8.58
CA VAL A 152 -7.52 -4.36 -7.24
C VAL A 152 -9.04 -4.44 -7.15
N ARG A 153 -9.55 -5.22 -6.20
CA ARG A 153 -10.98 -5.24 -5.86
C ARG A 153 -11.20 -4.60 -4.48
N ALA A 154 -12.18 -3.73 -4.35
CA ALA A 154 -12.53 -3.11 -3.07
C ALA A 154 -13.85 -3.71 -2.54
N GLY A 155 -13.74 -4.73 -1.69
CA GLY A 155 -14.88 -5.46 -1.12
C GLY A 155 -15.77 -6.04 -2.22
N ASP A 156 -17.07 -5.77 -2.12
CA ASP A 156 -18.08 -6.25 -3.07
C ASP A 156 -18.41 -5.20 -4.15
N LEU A 157 -17.55 -4.18 -4.34
CA LEU A 157 -17.76 -3.17 -5.37
C LEU A 157 -17.59 -3.78 -6.78
N PRO A 158 -18.46 -3.38 -7.74
CA PRO A 158 -18.63 -4.11 -8.99
C PRO A 158 -17.41 -4.03 -9.91
N ASP A 159 -16.79 -2.85 -10.00
CA ASP A 159 -15.71 -2.60 -10.95
C ASP A 159 -14.34 -2.71 -10.26
N PRO A 160 -13.44 -3.60 -10.74
CA PRO A 160 -12.07 -3.62 -10.27
C PRO A 160 -11.29 -2.40 -10.78
N GLY A 161 -10.27 -1.99 -10.04
CA GLY A 161 -9.27 -1.04 -10.51
C GLY A 161 -8.03 -1.77 -11.00
N LEU A 162 -7.27 -1.14 -11.89
CA LEU A 162 -5.99 -1.68 -12.38
C LEU A 162 -4.86 -0.76 -11.93
N LEU A 163 -3.89 -1.30 -11.18
CA LEU A 163 -2.70 -0.60 -10.72
C LEU A 163 -1.49 -0.99 -11.56
N ASP A 164 -0.75 0.02 -12.01
CA ASP A 164 0.62 -0.13 -12.51
C ASP A 164 1.60 0.18 -11.36
N LEU A 165 2.57 -0.70 -11.16
CA LEU A 165 3.65 -0.57 -10.18
C LEU A 165 4.96 -0.41 -10.95
N ALA A 166 5.69 0.67 -10.72
CA ALA A 166 6.99 0.92 -11.34
C ALA A 166 8.06 1.15 -10.27
N TYR A 167 9.04 0.25 -10.21
CA TYR A 167 10.17 0.36 -9.29
C TYR A 167 11.14 1.44 -9.77
N VAL A 168 11.51 2.35 -8.87
CA VAL A 168 12.39 3.51 -9.13
C VAL A 168 13.57 3.59 -8.17
#